data_AF-A0AAW3ECI5-F1
#
_entry.id   AF-A0AAW3ECI5-F1
#
_cell.length_a   1.000
_cell.length_b   1.000
_cell.length_c   1.000
_cell.angle_alpha   90.00
_cell.angle_beta   90.00
_cell.angle_gamma   90.00
#
_symmetry.space_group_name_H-M   'P 1'
#
loop_
_entity.id
_entity.type
_entity.pdbx_description
1 polymer ?
#
loop_
_entity_poly.entity_id
_entity_poly.type
_entity_poly.pdbx_seq_one_letter_code
_entity_poly.pdbx_strand_id
1 'polypeptide(L)'
;MANTADFLVINKDNAKKISDWFDDLQNRHTSLGNGRARRAELRRATPPYGVLTCPGYHDLAGKLAALLEKEHRIVALAIFVSVAAHAEKNMLKTSFAAQLGEKQGGDRPFLSPLRFERLQRAQTPEELHRQLFRAVQIRGEAGVNLPSLADGIFLWMEEWQARQENRAPTLHPLRRNAVRWACEYAQASQNITADEPDTTAMLTTETSTTASDKE
;
A
#
# COMPACT_ATOMS: atom_id res chain seq x y z
N MET A 1 13.65 13.58 -11.99
CA MET A 1 13.09 12.24 -12.26
C MET A 1 11.58 12.35 -12.18
N ALA A 2 10.81 11.66 -13.04
CA ALA A 2 9.36 11.65 -12.89
C ALA A 2 9.00 11.09 -11.49
N ASN A 3 8.18 11.81 -10.74
CA ASN A 3 7.79 11.39 -9.40
C ASN A 3 6.84 10.20 -9.51
N THR A 4 7.33 8.98 -9.30
CA THR A 4 6.51 7.76 -9.39
C THR A 4 5.37 7.77 -8.37
N ALA A 5 5.50 8.55 -7.29
CA ALA A 5 4.49 8.68 -6.25
C ALA A 5 3.26 9.52 -6.67
N ASP A 6 3.29 10.23 -7.80
CA ASP A 6 2.15 11.01 -8.29
C ASP A 6 1.02 10.08 -8.76
N PHE A 7 -0.22 10.34 -8.37
CA PHE A 7 -1.36 9.52 -8.80
C PHE A 7 -1.63 9.66 -10.30
N LEU A 8 -1.89 8.54 -10.98
CA LEU A 8 -2.13 8.51 -12.42
C LEU A 8 -3.61 8.33 -12.78
N VAL A 9 -4.39 7.68 -11.92
CA VAL A 9 -5.82 7.41 -12.10
C VAL A 9 -6.64 8.19 -11.06
N ILE A 10 -6.20 8.22 -9.82
CA ILE A 10 -6.93 8.88 -8.72
C ILE A 10 -6.53 10.35 -8.65
N ASN A 11 -7.43 11.26 -9.04
CA ASN A 11 -7.21 12.69 -8.86
C ASN A 11 -7.33 13.11 -7.37
N LYS A 12 -6.96 14.36 -7.05
CA LYS A 12 -6.99 14.89 -5.67
C LYS A 12 -8.38 14.85 -5.02
N ASP A 13 -9.44 15.12 -5.79
CA ASP A 13 -10.82 15.07 -5.31
C ASP A 13 -11.23 13.64 -4.93
N ASN A 14 -10.94 12.68 -5.80
CA ASN A 14 -11.19 11.26 -5.54
C ASN A 14 -10.34 10.73 -4.37
N ALA A 15 -9.09 11.18 -4.24
CA ALA A 15 -8.26 10.86 -3.08
C ALA A 15 -8.87 11.37 -1.76
N LYS A 16 -9.46 12.57 -1.78
CA LYS A 16 -10.20 13.09 -0.63
C LYS A 16 -11.43 12.25 -0.32
N LYS A 17 -12.25 11.92 -1.33
CA LYS A 17 -13.44 11.08 -1.17
C LYS A 17 -13.13 9.69 -0.59
N ILE A 18 -12.02 9.08 -1.02
CA ILE A 18 -11.52 7.81 -0.46
C ILE A 18 -11.15 7.97 1.02
N SER A 19 -10.47 9.06 1.35
CA SER A 19 -10.05 9.33 2.73
C SER A 19 -11.24 9.59 3.64
N ASP A 20 -12.19 10.42 3.21
CA ASP A 20 -13.43 10.73 3.94
C ASP A 20 -14.29 9.46 4.13
N TRP A 21 -14.46 8.65 3.07
CA TRP A 21 -15.18 7.37 3.15
C TRP A 21 -14.55 6.43 4.19
N PHE A 22 -13.22 6.33 4.21
CA PHE A 22 -12.56 5.46 5.18
C PHE A 22 -12.69 5.99 6.61
N ASP A 23 -12.64 7.31 6.81
CA ASP A 23 -12.85 7.94 8.10
C ASP A 23 -14.29 7.71 8.60
N ASP A 24 -15.29 7.85 7.73
CA ASP A 24 -16.68 7.50 8.01
C ASP A 24 -16.79 6.06 8.55
N LEU A 25 -16.08 5.11 7.94
CA LEU A 25 -16.06 3.71 8.38
C LEU A 25 -15.43 3.48 9.78
N GLN A 26 -14.60 4.40 10.27
CA GLN A 26 -14.04 4.32 11.63
C GLN A 26 -15.03 4.82 12.70
N ASN A 27 -15.98 5.66 12.31
CA ASN A 27 -16.87 6.36 13.21
C ASN A 27 -18.16 5.58 13.46
N ARG A 28 -18.62 5.57 14.72
CA ARG A 28 -19.90 4.93 15.09
C ARG A 28 -21.09 5.72 14.53
N HIS A 29 -20.99 7.04 14.48
CA HIS A 29 -22.05 7.92 14.04
C HIS A 29 -21.53 8.75 12.87
N THR A 30 -22.16 8.58 11.72
CA THR A 30 -21.89 9.33 10.48
C THR A 30 -23.23 9.83 9.94
N SER A 31 -23.19 10.73 8.95
CA SER A 31 -24.40 11.16 8.21
C SER A 31 -25.15 10.00 7.57
N LEU A 32 -24.46 8.89 7.29
CA LEU A 32 -25.00 7.68 6.67
C LEU A 32 -25.33 6.57 7.70
N GLY A 33 -25.25 6.86 9.00
CA GLY A 33 -25.52 5.88 10.07
C GLY A 33 -24.25 5.28 10.67
N ASN A 34 -24.26 3.97 10.96
CA ASN A 34 -23.18 3.33 11.71
C ASN A 34 -22.01 2.86 10.83
N GLY A 35 -20.98 3.68 10.72
CA GLY A 35 -19.78 3.40 9.94
C GLY A 35 -19.04 2.14 10.39
N ARG A 36 -18.88 1.93 11.70
CA ARG A 36 -18.25 0.71 12.25
C ARG A 36 -19.01 -0.57 11.90
N ALA A 37 -20.34 -0.52 11.89
CA ALA A 37 -21.16 -1.66 11.47
C ALA A 37 -20.95 -1.98 9.98
N ARG A 38 -20.93 -0.95 9.11
CA ARG A 38 -20.63 -1.09 7.68
C ARG A 38 -19.22 -1.65 7.45
N ARG A 39 -18.22 -1.19 8.21
CA ARG A 39 -16.86 -1.74 8.14
C ARG A 39 -16.84 -3.21 8.54
N ALA A 40 -17.57 -3.59 9.60
CA ALA A 40 -17.69 -4.98 10.02
C ALA A 40 -18.37 -5.87 8.97
N GLU A 41 -19.39 -5.34 8.27
CA GLU A 41 -20.04 -6.00 7.14
C GLU A 41 -19.06 -6.24 5.98
N LEU A 42 -18.32 -5.20 5.56
CA LEU A 42 -17.30 -5.30 4.51
C LEU A 42 -16.23 -6.34 4.84
N ARG A 43 -15.79 -6.43 6.10
CA ARG A 43 -14.79 -7.42 6.57
C ARG A 43 -15.30 -8.86 6.56
N ARG A 44 -16.61 -9.07 6.64
CA ARG A 44 -17.24 -10.41 6.67
C ARG A 44 -17.66 -10.87 5.28
N ALA A 45 -17.75 -9.97 4.32
CA ALA A 45 -18.12 -10.29 2.95
C ALA A 45 -17.09 -11.23 2.29
N THR A 46 -17.56 -12.15 1.45
CA THR A 46 -16.70 -13.11 0.75
C THR A 46 -15.75 -12.39 -0.22
N PRO A 47 -14.42 -12.45 -0.04
CA PRO A 47 -13.51 -11.69 -0.90
C PRO A 47 -13.34 -12.30 -2.31
N PRO A 48 -12.96 -11.49 -3.32
CA PRO A 48 -12.95 -10.02 -3.31
C PRO A 48 -14.33 -9.42 -3.62
N TYR A 49 -15.26 -10.18 -4.21
CA TYR A 49 -16.47 -9.63 -4.85
C TYR A 49 -17.71 -9.54 -3.96
N GLY A 50 -17.74 -10.21 -2.81
CA GLY A 50 -18.87 -10.16 -1.89
C GLY A 50 -19.16 -8.76 -1.35
N VAL A 51 -18.17 -7.84 -1.39
CA VAL A 51 -18.39 -6.44 -1.00
C VAL A 51 -19.32 -5.69 -1.95
N LEU A 52 -19.54 -6.19 -3.17
CA LEU A 52 -20.40 -5.56 -4.18
C LEU A 52 -21.86 -5.40 -3.72
N THR A 53 -22.31 -6.18 -2.75
CA THR A 53 -23.67 -6.07 -2.19
C THR A 53 -23.74 -5.22 -0.93
N CYS A 54 -22.59 -4.78 -0.40
CA CYS A 54 -22.53 -4.07 0.88
C CYS A 54 -22.80 -2.56 0.71
N PRO A 55 -23.60 -1.93 1.59
CA PRO A 55 -23.81 -0.48 1.58
C PRO A 55 -22.53 0.35 1.66
N GLY A 56 -21.50 -0.15 2.36
CA GLY A 56 -20.20 0.50 2.45
C GLY A 56 -19.48 0.59 1.10
N TYR A 57 -19.66 -0.38 0.21
CA TYR A 57 -19.15 -0.33 -1.16
C TYR A 57 -19.96 0.65 -2.01
N HIS A 58 -21.30 0.59 -1.94
CA HIS A 58 -22.18 1.46 -2.71
C HIS A 58 -21.97 2.95 -2.42
N ASP A 59 -21.68 3.31 -1.15
CA ASP A 59 -21.35 4.70 -0.79
C ASP A 59 -20.11 5.21 -1.54
N LEU A 60 -19.01 4.45 -1.52
CA LEU A 60 -17.80 4.85 -2.23
C LEU A 60 -18.00 4.80 -3.75
N ALA A 61 -18.74 3.81 -4.26
CA ALA A 61 -19.04 3.70 -5.68
C ALA A 61 -19.82 4.92 -6.20
N GLY A 62 -20.79 5.41 -5.43
CA GLY A 62 -21.53 6.64 -5.75
C GLY A 62 -20.62 7.87 -5.76
N LYS A 63 -19.74 8.01 -4.76
CA LYS A 63 -18.75 9.12 -4.69
C LYS A 63 -17.78 9.12 -5.87
N LEU A 64 -17.46 7.94 -6.42
CA LEU A 64 -16.50 7.72 -7.51
C LEU A 64 -17.18 7.36 -8.85
N ALA A 65 -18.46 7.64 -9.05
CA ALA A 65 -19.24 7.13 -10.19
C ALA A 65 -18.57 7.39 -11.56
N ALA A 66 -17.99 8.57 -11.78
CA ALA A 66 -17.29 8.92 -13.02
C ALA A 66 -16.05 8.05 -13.32
N LEU A 67 -15.45 7.40 -12.32
CA LEU A 67 -14.34 6.45 -12.52
C LEU A 67 -14.83 5.03 -12.88
N LEU A 68 -16.12 4.73 -12.69
CA LEU A 68 -16.67 3.37 -12.76
C LEU A 68 -17.41 3.07 -14.06
N GLU A 69 -17.21 3.88 -15.09
CA GLU A 69 -17.84 3.70 -16.41
C GLU A 69 -17.45 2.40 -17.12
N LYS A 70 -16.32 1.78 -16.71
CA LYS A 70 -15.79 0.55 -17.30
C LYS A 70 -15.86 -0.61 -16.32
N GLU A 71 -16.20 -1.80 -16.79
CA GLU A 71 -16.35 -3.00 -15.95
C GLU A 71 -15.11 -3.31 -15.10
N HIS A 72 -13.92 -3.25 -15.70
CA HIS A 72 -12.67 -3.48 -14.97
C HIS A 72 -12.44 -2.46 -13.84
N ARG A 73 -12.99 -1.24 -13.92
CA ARG A 73 -12.92 -0.25 -12.82
C ARG A 73 -13.82 -0.63 -11.64
N ILE A 74 -14.95 -1.30 -11.90
CA ILE A 74 -15.82 -1.88 -10.87
C ILE A 74 -15.07 -2.99 -10.13
N VAL A 75 -14.39 -3.88 -10.86
CA VAL A 75 -13.55 -4.95 -10.29
C VAL A 75 -12.40 -4.36 -9.46
N ALA A 76 -11.74 -3.30 -9.94
CA ALA A 76 -10.71 -2.59 -9.20
C ALA A 76 -11.24 -2.02 -7.87
N LEU A 77 -12.42 -1.39 -7.89
CA LEU A 77 -13.03 -0.83 -6.70
C LEU A 77 -13.40 -1.93 -5.69
N ALA A 78 -13.93 -3.07 -6.15
CA ALA A 78 -14.27 -4.19 -5.27
C ALA A 78 -13.04 -4.72 -4.54
N ILE A 79 -11.92 -4.92 -5.25
CA ILE A 79 -10.64 -5.30 -4.63
C ILE A 79 -10.18 -4.25 -3.63
N PHE A 80 -10.22 -2.96 -4.01
CA PHE A 80 -9.82 -1.87 -3.13
C PHE A 80 -10.64 -1.85 -1.85
N VAL A 81 -11.98 -1.87 -1.93
CA VAL A 81 -12.87 -1.83 -0.77
C VAL A 81 -12.68 -3.06 0.11
N SER A 82 -12.58 -4.25 -0.50
CA SER A 82 -12.34 -5.49 0.23
C SER A 82 -11.02 -5.47 1.01
N VAL A 83 -9.96 -4.90 0.44
CA VAL A 83 -8.66 -4.77 1.12
C VAL A 83 -8.65 -3.64 2.14
N ALA A 84 -9.16 -2.46 1.77
CA ALA A 84 -9.14 -1.25 2.58
C ALA A 84 -9.94 -1.40 3.89
N ALA A 85 -11.03 -2.16 3.89
CA ALA A 85 -11.80 -2.43 5.10
C ALA A 85 -10.97 -3.06 6.24
N HIS A 86 -9.87 -3.74 5.89
CA HIS A 86 -8.93 -4.37 6.82
C HIS A 86 -7.73 -3.50 7.21
N ALA A 87 -7.54 -2.34 6.59
CA ALA A 87 -6.52 -1.38 7.03
C ALA A 87 -6.90 -0.78 8.38
N GLU A 88 -5.95 -0.58 9.30
CA GLU A 88 -6.24 0.01 10.61
C GLU A 88 -6.45 1.53 10.53
N LYS A 89 -5.61 2.23 9.78
CA LYS A 89 -5.72 3.67 9.57
C LYS A 89 -5.24 4.06 8.17
N ASN A 90 -5.73 5.21 7.70
CA ASN A 90 -5.23 5.83 6.47
C ASN A 90 -3.99 6.66 6.79
N MET A 91 -2.84 6.31 6.19
CA MET A 91 -1.55 6.94 6.46
C MET A 91 -1.00 7.59 5.19
N LEU A 92 -1.15 8.92 5.08
CA LEU A 92 -0.88 9.68 3.84
C LEU A 92 0.59 10.11 3.65
N LYS A 93 1.52 9.65 4.50
CA LYS A 93 2.92 10.14 4.52
C LYS A 93 3.71 9.82 3.24
N THR A 94 3.60 8.58 2.76
CA THR A 94 4.36 8.01 1.64
C THR A 94 3.43 7.13 0.81
N SER A 95 3.83 6.78 -0.41
CA SER A 95 3.01 5.90 -1.27
C SER A 95 2.83 4.52 -0.65
N PHE A 96 1.79 3.79 -1.07
CA PHE A 96 1.53 2.44 -0.56
C PHE A 96 2.75 1.53 -0.72
N ALA A 97 3.39 1.51 -1.89
CA ALA A 97 4.54 0.65 -2.16
C ALA A 97 5.79 1.06 -1.38
N ALA A 98 6.07 2.37 -1.27
CA ALA A 98 7.15 2.86 -0.41
C ALA A 98 6.97 2.39 1.03
N GLN A 99 5.75 2.48 1.55
CA GLN A 99 5.48 2.04 2.92
C GLN A 99 5.64 0.53 3.15
N LEU A 100 5.57 -0.29 2.11
CA LEU A 100 5.90 -1.72 2.22
C LEU A 100 7.40 -1.96 2.36
N GLY A 101 8.22 -1.05 1.83
CA GLY A 101 9.68 -1.08 1.91
C GLY A 101 10.26 -0.40 3.16
N GLU A 102 9.43 0.30 3.95
CA GLU A 102 9.82 0.93 5.22
C GLU A 102 10.15 -0.10 6.31
N LYS A 103 11.07 0.24 7.24
CA LYS A 103 11.50 -0.62 8.35
C LYS A 103 10.39 -0.86 9.39
N GLN A 104 10.27 -2.11 9.86
CA GLN A 104 9.42 -2.50 10.98
C GLN A 104 10.24 -2.59 12.26
N GLY A 105 10.60 -1.45 12.86
CA GLY A 105 11.29 -1.40 14.16
C GLY A 105 12.67 -2.08 14.21
N GLY A 106 13.29 -2.35 13.06
CA GLY A 106 14.60 -2.98 12.88
C GLY A 106 15.00 -2.99 11.41
N ASP A 107 16.03 -3.76 11.01
CA ASP A 107 16.56 -3.71 9.63
C ASP A 107 15.72 -4.39 8.55
N ARG A 108 14.59 -4.99 8.93
CA ARG A 108 13.71 -5.66 7.97
C ARG A 108 12.60 -4.71 7.52
N PRO A 109 12.33 -4.63 6.20
CA PRO A 109 11.15 -3.90 5.71
C PRO A 109 9.87 -4.59 6.17
N PHE A 110 8.76 -3.86 6.23
CA PHE A 110 7.43 -4.40 6.53
C PHE A 110 7.13 -5.61 5.65
N LEU A 111 7.27 -5.48 4.34
CA LEU A 111 7.15 -6.58 3.40
C LEU A 111 8.53 -6.98 2.90
N SER A 112 8.93 -8.24 3.07
CA SER A 112 10.23 -8.70 2.57
C SER A 112 10.30 -8.65 1.03
N PRO A 113 11.50 -8.52 0.43
CA PRO A 113 11.67 -8.45 -1.02
C PRO A 113 11.00 -9.62 -1.76
N LEU A 114 11.12 -10.84 -1.26
CA LEU A 114 10.48 -12.03 -1.85
C LEU A 114 8.95 -11.95 -1.84
N ARG A 115 8.34 -11.39 -0.78
CA ARG A 115 6.88 -11.22 -0.72
C ARG A 115 6.43 -10.09 -1.63
N PHE A 116 7.20 -9.01 -1.71
CA PHE A 116 6.94 -7.92 -2.64
C PHE A 116 7.04 -8.37 -4.10
N GLU A 117 8.02 -9.21 -4.42
CA GLU A 117 8.16 -9.81 -5.74
C GLU A 117 6.96 -10.71 -6.10
N ARG A 118 6.43 -11.48 -5.14
CA ARG A 118 5.18 -12.25 -5.31
C ARG A 118 3.97 -11.34 -5.55
N LEU A 119 3.88 -10.20 -4.88
CA LEU A 119 2.84 -9.19 -5.15
C LEU A 119 2.95 -8.68 -6.60
N GLN A 120 4.16 -8.33 -7.07
CA GLN A 120 4.37 -7.85 -8.44
C GLN A 120 4.06 -8.89 -9.52
N ARG A 121 4.20 -10.19 -9.19
CA ARG A 121 3.93 -11.29 -10.13
C ARG A 121 2.46 -11.69 -10.25
N ALA A 122 1.55 -11.08 -9.48
CA ALA A 122 0.13 -11.38 -9.56
C ALA A 122 -0.38 -11.26 -11.00
N GLN A 123 -1.01 -12.32 -11.52
CA GLN A 123 -1.54 -12.40 -12.88
C GLN A 123 -3.05 -12.22 -12.92
N THR A 124 -3.76 -12.62 -11.85
CA THR A 124 -5.22 -12.53 -11.76
C THR A 124 -5.68 -11.50 -10.71
N PRO A 125 -6.90 -10.95 -10.86
CA PRO A 125 -7.53 -10.08 -9.86
C PRO A 125 -7.53 -10.68 -8.45
N GLU A 126 -7.80 -11.98 -8.32
CA GLU A 126 -7.85 -12.71 -7.04
C GLU A 126 -6.45 -12.91 -6.46
N GLU A 127 -5.44 -13.15 -7.30
CA GLU A 127 -4.04 -13.18 -6.85
C GLU A 127 -3.62 -11.83 -6.31
N LEU A 128 -3.91 -10.75 -7.04
CA LEU A 128 -3.61 -9.39 -6.61
C LEU A 128 -4.28 -9.11 -5.26
N HIS A 129 -5.58 -9.40 -5.13
CA HIS A 129 -6.32 -9.22 -3.88
C HIS A 129 -5.64 -9.95 -2.72
N ARG A 130 -5.31 -11.24 -2.87
CA ARG A 130 -4.67 -12.03 -1.80
C ARG A 130 -3.34 -11.43 -1.35
N GLN A 131 -2.52 -10.96 -2.29
CA GLN A 131 -1.22 -10.36 -1.96
C GLN A 131 -1.38 -9.00 -1.28
N LEU A 132 -2.30 -8.16 -1.77
CA LEU A 132 -2.59 -6.85 -1.19
C LEU A 132 -3.21 -6.97 0.21
N PHE A 133 -4.15 -7.88 0.40
CA PHE A 133 -4.74 -8.17 1.71
C PHE A 133 -3.66 -8.51 2.74
N ARG A 134 -2.74 -9.42 2.38
CA ARG A 134 -1.60 -9.77 3.25
C ARG A 134 -0.70 -8.58 3.54
N ALA A 135 -0.39 -7.77 2.52
CA ALA A 135 0.44 -6.57 2.69
C ALA A 135 -0.21 -5.57 3.66
N VAL A 136 -1.52 -5.34 3.56
CA VAL A 136 -2.26 -4.48 4.50
C VAL A 136 -2.27 -5.05 5.92
N GLN A 137 -2.46 -6.36 6.07
CA GLN A 137 -2.42 -7.02 7.39
C GLN A 137 -1.03 -6.92 8.04
N ILE A 138 0.04 -7.07 7.27
CA ILE A 138 1.43 -6.94 7.76
C ILE A 138 1.71 -5.52 8.26
N ARG A 139 1.14 -4.50 7.61
CA ARG A 139 1.28 -3.10 8.06
C ARG A 139 0.54 -2.83 9.37
N GLY A 140 -0.59 -3.51 9.61
CA GLY A 140 -1.33 -3.45 10.87
C GLY A 140 -1.57 -2.01 11.33
N GLU A 141 -1.21 -1.72 12.58
CA GLU A 141 -1.38 -0.41 13.23
C GLU A 141 -0.60 0.74 12.57
N ALA A 142 0.42 0.44 11.76
CA ALA A 142 1.12 1.47 10.98
C ALA A 142 0.21 2.10 9.91
N GLY A 143 -0.85 1.39 9.51
CA GLY A 143 -1.79 1.84 8.49
C GLY A 143 -1.22 1.79 7.08
N VAL A 144 -2.00 2.22 6.10
CA VAL A 144 -1.59 2.28 4.69
C VAL A 144 -2.12 3.55 4.01
N ASN A 145 -1.42 4.04 3.00
CA ASN A 145 -1.92 5.13 2.16
C ASN A 145 -3.04 4.62 1.23
N LEU A 146 -4.30 4.86 1.58
CA LEU A 146 -5.45 4.33 0.85
C LEU A 146 -5.63 4.94 -0.54
N PRO A 147 -5.50 6.26 -0.76
CA PRO A 147 -5.53 6.83 -2.10
C PRO A 147 -4.43 6.25 -3.02
N SER A 148 -3.21 6.08 -2.51
CA SER A 148 -2.11 5.48 -3.29
C SER A 148 -2.35 3.99 -3.59
N LEU A 149 -2.91 3.24 -2.63
CA LEU A 149 -3.33 1.85 -2.85
C LEU A 149 -4.40 1.77 -3.94
N ALA A 150 -5.41 2.63 -3.89
CA ALA A 150 -6.45 2.71 -4.92
C ALA A 150 -5.86 3.01 -6.29
N ASP A 151 -4.99 4.02 -6.41
CA ASP A 151 -4.32 4.38 -7.67
C ASP A 151 -3.59 3.18 -8.29
N GLY A 152 -2.83 2.46 -7.45
CA GLY A 152 -2.14 1.24 -7.87
C GLY A 152 -3.10 0.15 -8.35
N ILE A 153 -4.14 -0.18 -7.58
CA ILE A 153 -5.12 -1.22 -7.97
C ILE A 153 -5.81 -0.87 -9.28
N PHE A 154 -6.27 0.38 -9.42
CA PHE A 154 -6.94 0.85 -10.62
C PHE A 154 -6.03 0.79 -11.86
N LEU A 155 -4.76 1.16 -11.71
CA LEU A 155 -3.77 1.08 -12.77
C LEU A 155 -3.42 -0.37 -13.14
N TRP A 156 -3.24 -1.25 -12.14
CA TRP A 156 -2.98 -2.66 -12.38
C TRP A 156 -4.13 -3.30 -13.16
N MET A 157 -5.37 -2.94 -12.81
CA MET A 157 -6.57 -3.50 -13.44
C MET A 157 -6.75 -3.02 -14.89
N GLU A 158 -6.37 -1.78 -15.19
CA GLU A 158 -6.33 -1.26 -16.55
C GLU A 158 -5.27 -1.98 -17.40
N GLU A 159 -4.08 -2.22 -16.84
CA GLU A 159 -3.05 -3.03 -17.50
C GLU A 159 -3.45 -4.50 -17.67
N TRP A 160 -4.20 -5.06 -16.72
CA TRP A 160 -4.72 -6.41 -16.80
C TRP A 160 -5.76 -6.53 -17.91
N GLN A 161 -6.73 -5.61 -17.95
CA GLN A 161 -7.71 -5.57 -19.03
C GLN A 161 -7.03 -5.44 -20.41
N ALA A 162 -6.04 -4.55 -20.54
CA ALA A 162 -5.29 -4.39 -21.78
C ALA A 162 -4.60 -5.70 -22.22
N ARG A 163 -4.05 -6.48 -21.28
CA ARG A 163 -3.48 -7.81 -21.55
C ARG A 163 -4.54 -8.79 -22.02
N GLN A 164 -5.72 -8.81 -21.39
CA GLN A 164 -6.83 -9.68 -21.81
C GLN A 164 -7.31 -9.36 -23.23
N GLU A 165 -7.21 -8.09 -23.64
CA GLU A 165 -7.58 -7.61 -24.97
C GLU A 165 -6.42 -7.66 -25.98
N ASN A 166 -5.30 -8.30 -25.63
CA ASN A 166 -4.07 -8.39 -26.44
C ASN A 166 -3.54 -7.01 -26.90
N ARG A 167 -3.77 -5.95 -26.12
CA ARG A 167 -3.23 -4.62 -26.41
C ARG A 167 -1.79 -4.49 -25.92
N ALA A 168 -1.00 -3.70 -26.65
CA ALA A 168 0.37 -3.41 -26.27
C ALA A 168 0.43 -2.66 -24.91
N PRO A 169 1.44 -2.94 -24.07
CA PRO A 169 1.68 -2.16 -22.84
C PRO A 169 1.98 -0.68 -23.15
N THR A 170 1.78 0.18 -22.17
CA THR A 170 2.17 1.60 -22.27
C THR A 170 3.65 1.76 -22.60
N LEU A 171 3.95 2.67 -23.53
CA LEU A 171 5.30 2.99 -23.97
C LEU A 171 6.15 3.68 -22.89
N HIS A 172 5.51 4.27 -21.87
CA HIS A 172 6.21 4.94 -20.78
C HIS A 172 6.40 3.98 -19.59
N PRO A 173 7.61 3.42 -19.36
CA PRO A 173 7.80 2.35 -18.37
C PRO A 173 7.45 2.80 -16.95
N LEU A 174 7.79 4.05 -16.59
CA LEU A 174 7.49 4.65 -15.28
C LEU A 174 6.00 4.95 -15.06
N ARG A 175 5.14 4.75 -16.06
CA ARG A 175 3.68 4.80 -15.88
C ARG A 175 3.07 3.44 -15.59
N ARG A 176 3.85 2.36 -15.65
CA ARG A 176 3.38 1.01 -15.34
C ARG A 176 3.33 0.81 -13.83
N ASN A 177 2.27 0.18 -13.33
CA ASN A 177 2.11 -0.11 -11.91
C ASN A 177 3.35 -0.81 -11.35
N ALA A 178 3.75 -1.94 -11.96
CA ALA A 178 4.84 -2.77 -11.43
C ALA A 178 6.14 -1.98 -11.29
N VAL A 179 6.49 -1.17 -12.31
CA VAL A 179 7.71 -0.35 -12.29
C VAL A 179 7.63 0.74 -11.22
N ARG A 180 6.49 1.43 -11.10
CA ARG A 180 6.27 2.46 -10.08
C ARG A 180 6.41 1.89 -8.67
N TRP A 181 5.66 0.82 -8.39
CA TRP A 181 5.74 0.14 -7.10
C TRP A 181 7.16 -0.35 -6.80
N ALA A 182 7.87 -0.92 -7.78
CA ALA A 182 9.25 -1.37 -7.60
C ALA A 182 10.19 -0.21 -7.26
N CYS A 183 10.11 0.91 -7.97
CA CYS A 183 10.91 2.10 -7.70
C CYS A 183 10.64 2.65 -6.30
N GLU A 184 9.37 2.82 -5.94
CA GLU A 184 8.95 3.36 -4.63
C GLU A 184 9.37 2.46 -3.46
N TYR A 185 9.13 1.15 -3.59
CA TYR A 185 9.56 0.16 -2.61
C TYR A 185 11.08 0.16 -2.45
N ALA A 186 11.83 0.12 -3.57
CA ALA A 186 13.29 0.08 -3.54
C ALA A 186 13.89 1.35 -2.93
N GLN A 187 13.37 2.54 -3.26
CA GLN A 187 13.80 3.80 -2.67
C GLN A 187 13.61 3.82 -1.15
N ALA A 188 12.43 3.38 -0.67
CA ALA A 188 12.17 3.27 0.76
C ALA A 188 13.08 2.24 1.45
N SER A 189 13.41 1.15 0.75
CA SER A 189 14.34 0.13 1.22
C SER A 189 15.83 0.49 1.08
N GLN A 190 16.19 1.55 0.35
CA GLN A 190 17.59 1.98 0.12
C GLN A 190 17.97 3.23 0.90
N ASN A 191 17.01 4.10 1.23
CA ASN A 191 17.18 5.12 2.28
C ASN A 191 17.51 4.53 3.67
N ILE A 192 17.74 3.21 3.71
CA ILE A 192 18.21 2.34 4.78
C ILE A 192 19.74 2.37 4.95
N THR A 193 20.54 2.69 3.93
CA THR A 193 22.02 2.61 4.00
C THR A 193 22.74 3.95 4.16
N ALA A 194 22.02 5.07 4.24
CA ALA A 194 22.60 6.41 4.32
C ALA A 194 22.58 7.02 5.74
N ASP A 195 22.07 6.31 6.75
CA ASP A 195 22.37 6.63 8.15
C ASP A 195 23.70 5.93 8.51
N GLU A 196 24.72 6.75 8.80
CA GLU A 196 26.12 6.38 9.05
C GLU A 196 26.33 5.39 10.23
N PRO A 197 27.49 4.71 10.26
CA PRO A 197 27.79 3.63 11.20
C PRO A 197 27.98 4.16 12.63
N ASP A 198 27.54 3.33 13.58
CA ASP A 198 27.74 3.48 15.02
C ASP A 198 29.23 3.62 15.33
N THR A 199 29.70 4.88 15.44
CA THR A 199 31.04 5.23 15.88
C THR A 199 31.04 5.28 17.41
N THR A 200 30.72 4.16 18.06
CA THR A 200 30.72 4.07 19.53
C THR A 200 31.28 2.74 20.04
N ALA A 201 32.27 2.16 19.35
CA ALA A 201 32.91 0.93 19.79
C ALA A 201 34.40 0.82 19.43
N MET A 202 35.22 1.84 19.73
CA MET A 202 36.68 1.66 19.89
C MET A 202 37.27 2.74 20.80
N LEU A 203 37.05 2.67 22.11
CA LEU A 203 37.96 3.30 23.07
C LEU A 203 37.90 2.69 24.48
N THR A 204 38.02 1.37 24.60
CA THR A 204 38.36 0.76 25.90
C THR A 204 38.99 -0.60 25.66
N THR A 205 40.30 -0.63 25.45
CA THR A 205 41.21 -1.66 25.97
C THR A 205 42.64 -1.31 25.58
N GLU A 206 43.59 -1.73 26.41
CA GLU A 206 45.03 -1.50 26.32
C GLU A 206 45.45 -0.15 26.96
N THR A 207 46.15 -0.07 28.10
CA THR A 207 47.15 -0.97 28.68
C THR A 207 47.30 -0.73 30.19
N SER A 208 47.27 -1.82 30.97
CA SER A 208 47.96 -1.91 32.26
C SER A 208 48.63 -3.28 32.31
N THR A 209 49.97 -3.32 32.41
CA THR A 209 50.77 -4.34 33.14
C THR A 209 52.29 -4.11 32.95
N THR A 210 52.88 -3.55 34.02
CA THR A 210 54.19 -3.84 34.68
C THR A 210 55.54 -3.87 33.94
N ALA A 211 56.49 -3.08 34.44
CA ALA A 211 57.85 -3.48 34.90
C ALA A 211 58.55 -2.20 35.47
N SER A 212 58.79 -2.10 36.78
CA SER A 212 60.04 -2.45 37.50
C SER A 212 61.32 -1.75 36.99
N ASP A 213 62.00 -1.11 37.95
CA ASP A 213 63.44 -0.88 38.11
C ASP A 213 64.01 0.55 38.00
N LYS A 214 64.46 1.01 39.19
CA LYS A 214 65.69 1.75 39.57
C LYS A 214 66.10 2.98 38.76
N GLU A 215 66.19 4.13 39.44
CA GLU A 215 67.36 4.60 40.22
C GLU A 215 66.95 5.70 41.21
#